data_AF-A0A6L8T3T1-F1
#
_entry.id   AF-A0A6L8T3T1-F1
#
_cell.length_a   1.000
_cell.length_b   1.000
_cell.length_c   1.000
_cell.angle_alpha   90.00
_cell.angle_beta   90.00
_cell.angle_gamma   90.00
#
_symmetry.space_group_name_H-M   'P 1'
#
loop_
_entity.id
_entity.type
_entity.pdbx_description
1 polymer ?
#
loop_
_entity_poly.entity_id
_entity_poly.type
_entity_poly.pdbx_seq_one_letter_code
_entity_poly.pdbx_strand_id
1 'polypeptide(L)' 'MEKVINDESIDDNEEIMHHEEGVDFIPANIELAGLETALVGVMSREFVLKSYLDHMKDKYDYMLIDCLCG' A
#
# COMPACT_ATOMS: atom_id res chain seq x y z
N MET A 1 0.09 -5.71 -1.98
CA MET A 1 -0.62 -4.91 -3.03
C MET A 1 -1.18 -5.70 -4.22
N GLU A 2 -0.58 -6.82 -4.68
CA GLU A 2 -1.17 -7.63 -5.78
C GLU A 2 -2.60 -8.09 -5.51
N LYS A 3 -2.91 -8.44 -4.25
CA LYS A 3 -4.28 -8.79 -3.80
C LYS A 3 -5.31 -7.68 -4.10
N VAL A 4 -4.93 -6.40 -3.96
CA VAL A 4 -5.79 -5.25 -4.29
C VAL A 4 -6.08 -5.19 -5.79
N ILE A 5 -5.06 -5.45 -6.61
CA ILE A 5 -5.19 -5.45 -8.07
C ILE A 5 -6.07 -6.61 -8.54
N ASN A 6 -6.04 -7.73 -7.82
CA ASN A 6 -6.81 -8.93 -8.09
C ASN A 6 -8.17 -8.99 -7.38
N ASP A 7 -8.60 -7.92 -6.69
CA ASP A 7 -9.85 -7.87 -5.89
C ASP A 7 -9.95 -8.97 -4.81
N GLU A 8 -8.80 -9.38 -4.25
CA GLU A 8 -8.72 -10.36 -3.17
C GLU A 8 -8.73 -9.69 -1.78
N SER A 9 -9.25 -10.42 -0.78
CA SER A 9 -9.27 -9.96 0.62
C SER A 9 -7.85 -9.76 1.16
N ILE A 10 -7.59 -8.60 1.74
CA ILE A 10 -6.28 -8.22 2.28
C ILE A 10 -6.29 -8.49 3.78
N ASP A 11 -5.29 -9.23 4.28
CA ASP A 11 -4.99 -9.25 5.71
C ASP A 11 -3.97 -8.15 5.98
N ASP A 12 -4.42 -7.11 6.66
CA ASP A 12 -3.63 -5.90 6.94
C ASP A 12 -2.35 -6.22 7.74
N ASN A 13 -2.30 -7.36 8.44
CA ASN A 13 -1.16 -7.72 9.27
C ASN A 13 0.03 -8.33 8.48
N GLU A 14 -0.14 -8.66 7.21
CA GLU A 14 0.94 -9.27 6.41
C GLU A 14 1.98 -8.25 5.91
N GLU A 15 1.58 -6.98 5.74
CA GLU A 15 2.42 -5.95 5.09
C GLU A 15 2.83 -4.81 6.03
N ILE A 16 2.23 -4.70 7.22
CA ILE A 16 2.53 -3.64 8.19
C ILE A 16 3.60 -4.11 9.18
N MET A 17 4.67 -3.32 9.32
CA MET A 17 5.69 -3.53 10.35
C MET A 17 5.45 -2.59 11.53
N HIS A 18 5.35 -3.18 12.73
CA HIS A 18 5.23 -2.44 13.99
C HIS A 18 6.61 -2.13 14.57
N HIS A 19 6.87 -0.86 14.88
CA HIS A 19 8.08 -0.43 15.57
C HIS A 19 7.84 -0.26 17.08
N GLU A 20 8.87 -0.48 17.90
CA GLU A 20 8.79 -0.35 19.37
C GLU A 20 8.44 1.07 19.84
N GLU A 21 8.68 2.07 18.99
CA GLU A 21 8.33 3.48 19.24
C GLU A 21 6.82 3.77 19.07
N GLY A 22 6.01 2.77 18.73
CA GLY A 22 4.56 2.90 18.55
C GLY A 22 4.18 3.48 17.19
N VAL A 23 5.04 3.32 16.18
CA VAL A 23 4.76 3.69 14.79
C VAL A 23 4.69 2.46 13.92
N ASP A 24 3.77 2.50 12.96
CA ASP A 24 3.61 1.47 11.96
C ASP A 24 4.12 2.01 10.63
N PHE A 25 4.85 1.16 9.90
CA PHE A 25 5.33 1.52 8.57
C PHE A 25 5.16 0.38 7.59
N ILE A 26 4.87 0.75 6.35
CA ILE A 26 4.79 -0.16 5.22
C ILE A 26 6.08 0.05 4.42
N PRO A 27 7.03 -0.91 4.45
CA PRO A 27 8.28 -0.74 3.73
C PRO A 27 8.06 -0.78 2.23
N ALA A 28 8.75 0.08 1.49
CA ALA A 28 8.88 -0.06 0.05
C ALA A 28 9.75 -1.29 -0.26
N ASN A 29 9.15 -2.33 -0.84
CA ASN A 29 9.87 -3.54 -1.25
C ASN A 29 10.17 -3.50 -2.77
N ILE A 30 10.98 -4.43 -3.26
CA ILE A 30 11.28 -4.53 -4.71
C ILE A 30 10.03 -4.87 -5.54
N GLU A 31 9.01 -5.45 -4.92
CA GLU A 31 7.70 -5.70 -5.56
C GLU A 31 7.00 -4.38 -5.87
N LEU A 32 7.27 -3.29 -5.13
CA LEU A 32 6.82 -1.94 -5.45
C LEU A 32 7.46 -1.40 -6.75
N ALA A 33 8.69 -1.82 -7.09
CA ALA A 33 9.28 -1.52 -8.40
C ALA A 33 8.63 -2.36 -9.52
N GLY A 34 8.20 -3.59 -9.21
CA GLY A 34 7.40 -4.41 -10.11
C GLY A 34 5.96 -3.90 -10.30
N LEU A 35 5.43 -3.19 -9.29
CA LEU A 35 4.10 -2.61 -9.28
C LEU A 35 3.91 -1.60 -10.42
N GLU A 36 4.92 -0.79 -10.76
CA GLU A 36 4.85 0.12 -11.90
C GLU A 36 4.51 -0.64 -13.20
N THR A 37 5.13 -1.81 -13.41
CA THR A 37 4.86 -2.67 -14.58
C THR A 37 3.50 -3.34 -14.48
N ALA A 38 3.09 -3.81 -13.28
CA ALA A 38 1.78 -4.42 -13.06
C ALA A 38 0.62 -3.43 -13.28
N LEU A 39 0.82 -2.16 -12.91
CA LEU A 39 -0.16 -1.08 -13.04
C LEU A 39 -0.36 -0.59 -14.49
N VAL A 40 0.51 -0.94 -15.44
CA VAL A 40 0.37 -0.55 -16.86
C VAL A 40 -0.93 -1.10 -17.48
N GLY A 41 -1.36 -2.30 -17.06
CA GLY A 41 -2.57 -2.96 -17.55
C GLY A 41 -3.83 -2.70 -16.72
N VAL A 42 -3.71 -1.99 -15.60
CA VAL A 42 -4.81 -1.79 -14.64
C VAL A 42 -5.56 -0.51 -14.98
N MET A 43 -6.88 -0.63 -15.14
CA MET A 43 -7.77 0.52 -15.25
C MET A 43 -7.77 1.28 -13.92
N SER A 44 -7.71 2.62 -13.96
CA SER A 44 -7.70 3.46 -12.75
C SER A 44 -6.49 3.22 -11.84
N ARG A 45 -5.30 2.99 -12.41
CA ARG A 45 -4.05 2.72 -11.68
C ARG A 45 -3.71 3.74 -10.58
N GLU A 46 -4.06 5.00 -10.79
CA GLU A 46 -3.87 6.09 -9.84
C GLU A 46 -4.71 5.94 -8.56
N PHE A 47 -5.74 5.10 -8.59
CA PHE A 47 -6.59 4.81 -7.44
C PHE A 47 -6.16 3.56 -6.67
N VAL A 48 -5.22 2.76 -7.16
CA VAL A 48 -4.84 1.49 -6.50
C VAL A 48 -4.30 1.72 -5.08
N LEU A 49 -3.39 2.68 -4.91
CA LEU A 49 -2.89 3.05 -3.58
C LEU A 49 -4.02 3.58 -2.69
N LYS A 50 -4.95 4.37 -3.25
CA LYS A 50 -6.09 4.90 -2.51
C LYS A 50 -7.00 3.77 -2.02
N SER A 51 -7.35 2.83 -2.89
CA SER A 51 -8.18 1.67 -2.53
C SER A 51 -7.52 0.86 -1.42
N TYR A 52 -6.21 0.65 -1.47
CA TYR A 52 -5.48 -0.02 -0.40
C TYR A 52 -5.54 0.77 0.93
N LEU A 53 -5.26 2.07 0.91
CA LEU A 53 -5.28 2.91 2.11
C LEU A 53 -6.70 3.04 2.71
N ASP A 54 -7.74 3.02 1.89
CA ASP A 54 -9.13 3.10 2.35
C ASP A 54 -9.51 1.89 3.25
N HIS A 55 -8.89 0.72 3.07
CA HIS A 55 -9.10 -0.44 3.95
C HIS A 55 -8.53 -0.25 5.36
N MET A 56 -7.49 0.57 5.51
CA MET A 56 -6.76 0.75 6.77
C MET A 56 -6.98 2.12 7.41
N LYS A 57 -7.77 2.99 6.77
CA LYS A 57 -7.99 4.36 7.20
C LYS A 57 -8.57 4.49 8.60
N ASP A 58 -9.38 3.53 9.03
CA ASP A 58 -9.99 3.52 10.36
C ASP A 58 -9.02 3.10 11.48
N LYS A 59 -7.82 2.60 11.13
CA LYS A 59 -6.80 2.14 12.08
C LYS A 59 -5.79 3.21 12.49
N TYR A 60 -5.71 4.30 11.72
CA TYR A 60 -4.67 5.32 11.89
C TYR A 60 -5.28 6.73 11.89
N ASP A 61 -4.96 7.52 12.92
CA ASP A 61 -5.34 8.94 12.95
C ASP A 61 -4.63 9.76 11.87
N TYR A 62 -3.39 9.37 11.56
CA TYR A 62 -2.54 10.03 10.57
C TYR A 62 -1.77 8.99 9.75
N MET A 63 -1.72 9.19 8.43
CA MET A 63 -0.88 8.42 7.52
C MET A 63 0.09 9.38 6.80
N LEU A 64 1.38 9.10 6.89
CA LEU A 64 2.44 9.84 6.21
C LEU A 64 2.89 9.03 4.99
N ILE A 65 2.82 9.64 3.81
CA ILE A 65 3.23 9.01 2.56
C ILE A 65 4.49 9.72 2.06
N ASP A 66 5.60 9.00 2.06
CA ASP A 66 6.85 9.46 1.44
C ASP A 66 6.86 9.03 -0.04
N CYS A 67 6.84 10.02 -0.94
CA CYS A 67 6.83 9.80 -2.37
C CYS A 67 8.20 10.11 -2.96
N LEU A 68 8.62 9.34 -3.97
CA LEU A 68 9.78 9.68 -4.79
C LEU A 68 9.61 11.07 -5.39
N CYS A 69 10.62 11.92 -5.20
CA CYS A 69 10.78 13.17 -5.92
C CYS A 69 11.33 12.86 -7.31
N GLY A 70 10.46 12.88 -8.32
CA GLY A 70 10.78 12.63 -9.74
C GLY A 70 9.95 13.51 -10.65
#